data_AF-A0A7Y4R3H4-F1
#
_entry.id   AF-A0A7Y4R3H4-F1
#
_cell.length_a   1.000
_cell.length_b   1.000
_cell.length_c   1.000
_cell.angle_alpha   90.00
_cell.angle_beta   90.00
_cell.angle_gamma   90.00
#
_symmetry.space_group_name_H-M   'P 1'
#
loop_
_entity.id
_entity.type
_entity.pdbx_description
1 polymer ?
#
loop_
_entity_poly.entity_id
_entity_poly.type
_entity_poly.pdbx_seq_one_letter_code
_entity_poly.pdbx_strand_id
1 'polypeptide(L)' 'NLACTIGHGTQIGNACSSMPGVNVACEVVIGNQALIGSGANIYPESR' A
#
# COMPACT_ATOMS: atom_id res chain seq x y z
N ASN A 1 7.03 -9.52 4.58
CA ASN A 1 6.43 -8.91 3.38
C ASN A 1 6.79 -9.78 2.18
N LEU A 2 6.05 -10.87 1.94
CA LEU A 2 6.52 -11.96 1.07
C LEU A 2 6.38 -11.67 -0.45
N ALA A 3 5.71 -10.58 -0.83
CA ALA A 3 5.56 -10.12 -2.22
C ALA A 3 4.83 -8.76 -2.23
N CYS A 4 5.40 -7.73 -1.61
CA CYS A 4 4.78 -6.40 -1.65
C CYS A 4 5.68 -5.41 -2.37
N THR A 5 5.14 -4.73 -3.38
CA THR A 5 5.83 -3.64 -4.08
C THR A 5 5.31 -2.33 -3.55
N ILE A 6 6.21 -1.45 -3.14
CA ILE A 6 5.86 -0.10 -2.68
C ILE A 6 6.50 0.89 -3.64
N GLY A 7 5.65 1.69 -4.30
CA GLY A 7 6.06 2.74 -5.21
C GLY A 7 6.78 3.88 -4.49
N HIS A 8 7.58 4.62 -5.25
CA HIS A 8 8.25 5.82 -4.77
C HIS A 8 7.21 6.88 -4.31
N GLY A 9 7.50 7.58 -3.21
CA GLY A 9 6.62 8.62 -2.67
C GLY A 9 5.40 8.10 -1.90
N THR A 10 5.30 6.79 -1.67
CA THR A 10 4.22 6.21 -0.86
C THR A 10 4.41 6.59 0.61
N GLN A 11 3.35 7.06 1.26
CA GLN A 11 3.30 7.33 2.69
C GLN A 11 2.45 6.26 3.38
N ILE A 12 3.01 5.57 4.37
CA ILE A 12 2.32 4.53 5.14
C ILE A 12 2.23 4.97 6.59
N GLY A 13 1.01 5.01 7.12
CA GLY A 13 0.72 5.34 8.51
C GLY A 13 1.19 4.28 9.52
N ASN A 14 0.86 4.51 10.79
CA ASN A 14 1.20 3.62 11.89
C ASN A 14 0.24 2.43 11.96
N ALA A 15 0.76 1.27 12.40
CA ALA A 15 0.00 0.02 12.60
C ALA A 15 -0.68 -0.54 11.32
N CYS A 16 -0.11 -0.31 10.15
CA CYS A 16 -0.60 -0.88 8.90
C CYS A 16 -0.14 -2.35 8.76
N SER A 17 -1.04 -3.21 8.26
CA SER A 17 -0.74 -4.61 7.95
C SER A 17 -0.93 -4.87 6.46
N SER A 18 0.15 -5.17 5.76
CA SER A 18 0.12 -5.58 4.36
C SER A 18 0.25 -7.10 4.25
N MET A 19 -0.81 -7.76 3.80
CA MET A 19 -0.79 -9.17 3.43
C MET A 19 0.06 -9.42 2.17
N PRO A 20 0.55 -10.65 1.92
CA PRO A 20 1.40 -10.93 0.75
C PRO A 20 0.68 -10.68 -0.59
N GLY A 21 1.40 -10.13 -1.57
CA GLY A 21 0.88 -9.85 -2.91
C GLY A 21 0.35 -8.43 -3.12
N VAL A 22 0.63 -7.50 -2.20
CA VAL A 22 0.17 -6.10 -2.32
C VAL A 22 1.06 -5.31 -3.28
N ASN A 23 0.47 -4.67 -4.29
CA ASN A 23 1.16 -3.68 -5.10
C ASN A 23 0.62 -2.29 -4.77
N VAL A 24 1.51 -1.41 -4.32
CA VAL A 24 1.23 0.00 -4.10
C VAL A 24 1.97 0.80 -5.17
N ALA A 25 1.24 1.55 -5.98
CA ALA A 25 1.81 2.45 -6.97
C ALA A 25 2.43 3.70 -6.32
N CYS A 26 3.13 4.53 -7.10
CA CYS A 26 3.79 5.73 -6.61
C CYS A 26 2.79 6.77 -6.07
N GLU A 27 3.25 7.57 -5.10
CA GLU A 27 2.50 8.72 -4.53
C GLU A 27 1.17 8.36 -3.84
N VAL A 28 1.04 7.13 -3.30
CA VAL A 28 -0.14 6.70 -2.55
C VAL A 28 -0.02 7.07 -1.07
N VAL A 29 -1.13 7.50 -0.45
CA VAL A 29 -1.21 7.77 1.00
C VAL A 29 -2.08 6.70 1.66
N ILE A 30 -1.47 5.91 2.55
CA ILE A 30 -2.13 4.88 3.35
C ILE A 30 -2.26 5.39 4.79
N GLY A 31 -3.51 5.50 5.25
CA GLY A 31 -3.81 5.95 6.62
C GLY A 31 -3.35 4.99 7.72
N ASN A 32 -3.46 5.45 8.97
CA ASN A 32 -3.15 4.64 10.15
C ASN A 32 -4.11 3.44 10.27
N GLN A 33 -3.63 2.33 10.82
CA GLN A 33 -4.41 1.10 11.08
C GLN A 33 -5.04 0.50 9.82
N ALA A 34 -4.46 0.75 8.64
CA ALA A 34 -4.93 0.18 7.38
C ALA A 34 -4.55 -1.30 7.27
N LEU A 35 -5.53 -2.13 6.91
CA LEU A 35 -5.31 -3.52 6.57
C LEU A 35 -5.45 -3.69 5.07
N ILE A 36 -4.37 -4.09 4.41
CA ILE A 36 -4.33 -4.33 2.98
C ILE A 36 -4.37 -5.84 2.75
N GLY A 37 -5.43 -6.29 2.08
CA GLY A 37 -5.64 -7.71 1.75
C GLY A 37 -4.63 -8.25 0.73
N SER A 38 -4.43 -9.57 0.74
CA SER A 38 -3.55 -10.25 -0.21
C SER A 38 -3.97 -9.98 -1.66
N GLY A 39 -3.03 -9.58 -2.52
CA GLY A 39 -3.33 -9.30 -3.93
C GLY A 39 -3.98 -7.94 -4.21
N ALA A 40 -4.04 -7.03 -3.23
CA ALA A 40 -4.59 -5.70 -3.46
C ALA A 40 -3.65 -4.85 -4.33
N ASN A 41 -4.22 -4.21 -5.34
CA ASN A 41 -3.53 -3.21 -6.15
C ASN A 41 -4.06 -1.82 -5.78
N ILE A 42 -3.19 -0.98 -5.24
CA ILE A 42 -3.51 0.41 -4.90
C ILE A 42 -2.86 1.33 -5.91
N TYR A 43 -3.68 2.14 -6.56
CA TYR A 43 -3.27 3.15 -7.52
C TYR A 43 -3.49 4.55 -6.92
N PRO A 44 -2.65 5.55 -7.26
CA PRO A 44 -2.93 6.92 -6.90
C PRO A 44 -4.24 7.36 -7.56
N GLU A 45 -4.98 8.22 -6.87
CA GLU A 45 -6.12 8.90 -7.46
C GLU A 45 -5.59 9.82 -8.57
N SER A 46 -5.84 9.47 -9.84
CA SER A 46 -5.58 10.37 -10.96
C SER A 46 -6.68 11.44 -10.96
N ARG A 47 -6.29 12.68 -10.69
CA ARG A 47 -7.15 13.85 -10.82
C ARG A 47 -7.55 14.10 -12.28
#